data_AF-A0A6L4B0C2-F1
#
_entry.id   AF-A0A6L4B0C2-F1
#
_cell.length_a   1.000
_cell.length_b   1.000
_cell.length_c   1.000
_cell.angle_alpha   90.00
_cell.angle_beta   90.00
_cell.angle_gamma   90.00
#
_symmetry.space_group_name_H-M   'P 1'
#
loop_
_entity.id
_entity.type
_entity.pdbx_description
1 polymer ?
#
loop_
_entity_poly.entity_id
_entity_poly.type
_entity_poly.pdbx_seq_one_letter_code
_entity_poly.pdbx_strand_id
1 'polypeptide(L)'
;MRTNRSILRWTLAAVAAFAIGAPMLAHEGHHHNAMGTVRAVDSAQLQLEDKDGKLEMFVLTAATTYKRGDAAAKREDVQVGARAVVMYEAKDGKNVAIEVKLAATGHEGHEGHGASMSPTTASPSGATLTADEASALRQVEPRFVCMVNNSLFDRPQIPVEVGGKTYFGCCPMCKERLTTDAEARQAMDPVSGRMVDKAVAVIGVLPTGAVVYFESEANLAAHRAMLAGRQPS
;
A
#
# COMPACT_ATOMS: atom_id res chain seq x y z
N MET A 1 69.58 -48.93 -34.22
CA MET A 1 70.21 -47.59 -34.38
C MET A 1 69.89 -47.07 -35.78
N ARG A 2 69.53 -45.77 -35.91
CA ARG A 2 68.86 -45.08 -37.05
C ARG A 2 67.39 -45.50 -37.21
N THR A 3 66.39 -44.64 -37.42
CA THR A 3 66.24 -43.31 -38.07
C THR A 3 64.87 -42.73 -37.63
N ASN A 4 64.69 -41.45 -37.25
CA ASN A 4 64.56 -40.22 -38.06
C ASN A 4 63.10 -39.81 -38.37
N ARG A 5 62.76 -38.53 -38.08
CA ARG A 5 61.67 -37.68 -38.67
C ARG A 5 60.21 -38.05 -38.30
N SER A 6 59.24 -37.14 -38.14
CA SER A 6 59.14 -35.69 -38.31
C SER A 6 57.76 -35.25 -37.76
N ILE A 7 57.74 -34.11 -37.05
CA ILE A 7 56.72 -33.04 -37.06
C ILE A 7 55.38 -33.38 -37.74
N LEU A 8 54.26 -33.35 -36.99
CA LEU A 8 53.02 -32.75 -37.51
C LEU A 8 52.03 -32.42 -36.38
N ARG A 9 51.82 -31.12 -36.17
CA ARG A 9 50.75 -30.54 -35.36
C ARG A 9 49.41 -30.71 -36.08
N TRP A 10 48.42 -31.33 -35.45
CA TRP A 10 47.02 -31.34 -35.88
C TRP A 10 46.19 -30.94 -34.64
N THR A 11 45.82 -29.67 -34.49
CA THR A 11 44.56 -29.04 -34.94
C THR A 11 43.28 -29.70 -34.42
N LEU A 12 42.66 -28.95 -33.51
CA LEU A 12 41.22 -28.81 -33.21
C LEU A 12 40.35 -30.06 -33.07
N ALA A 13 39.93 -30.28 -31.81
CA ALA A 13 38.73 -31.01 -31.45
C ALA A 13 37.49 -30.30 -32.02
N ALA A 14 36.83 -30.91 -33.00
CA ALA A 14 35.46 -30.56 -33.38
C ALA A 14 34.50 -31.40 -32.54
N VAL A 15 34.13 -30.87 -31.36
CA VAL A 15 32.95 -31.35 -30.63
C VAL A 15 31.73 -30.82 -31.38
N ALA A 16 31.08 -31.70 -32.15
CA ALA A 16 29.76 -31.44 -32.71
C ALA A 16 28.74 -31.47 -31.55
N ALA A 17 28.62 -30.35 -30.83
CA ALA A 17 27.52 -30.14 -29.92
C ALA A 17 26.25 -29.89 -30.75
N PHE A 18 25.35 -30.86 -30.70
CA PHE A 18 23.97 -30.73 -31.16
C PHE A 18 23.32 -29.60 -30.34
N ALA A 19 23.37 -28.37 -30.86
CA ALA A 19 22.56 -27.28 -30.34
C ALA A 19 21.11 -27.57 -30.71
N ILE A 20 20.42 -28.32 -29.86
CA ILE A 20 18.96 -28.32 -29.81
C ILE A 20 18.59 -26.87 -29.54
N GLY A 21 18.23 -26.14 -30.59
CA GLY A 21 17.64 -24.81 -30.46
C GLY A 21 16.42 -24.97 -29.57
N ALA A 22 16.55 -24.54 -28.31
CA ALA A 22 15.40 -24.37 -27.45
C ALA A 22 14.39 -23.51 -28.21
N PRO A 23 13.09 -23.83 -28.18
CA PRO A 23 12.10 -22.91 -28.71
C PRO A 23 12.32 -21.58 -28.00
N MET A 24 12.78 -20.57 -28.76
CA MET A 24 12.65 -19.20 -28.32
C MET A 24 11.15 -18.98 -28.26
N LEU A 25 10.57 -19.20 -27.07
CA LEU A 25 9.30 -18.62 -26.70
C LEU A 25 9.54 -17.11 -26.67
N ALA A 26 9.48 -16.52 -27.86
CA ALA A 26 9.09 -15.14 -28.02
C ALA A 26 7.66 -15.06 -27.49
N HIS A 27 7.51 -14.94 -26.16
CA HIS A 27 6.29 -14.46 -25.58
C HIS A 27 6.27 -12.96 -25.80
N GLU A 28 5.56 -12.62 -26.87
CA GLU A 28 4.97 -11.32 -27.17
C GLU A 28 4.68 -10.50 -25.89
N GLY A 29 5.35 -9.35 -25.82
CA GLY A 29 5.29 -8.44 -24.68
C GLY A 29 3.94 -7.74 -24.55
N HIS A 30 3.00 -8.39 -23.87
CA HIS A 30 1.77 -7.75 -23.40
C HIS A 30 2.01 -7.06 -22.05
N HIS A 31 2.90 -6.07 -22.07
CA HIS A 31 3.15 -5.24 -20.90
C HIS A 31 2.02 -4.20 -20.81
N HIS A 32 1.35 -4.15 -19.67
CA HIS A 32 0.30 -3.18 -19.38
C HIS A 32 0.89 -2.01 -18.58
N ASN A 33 0.26 -0.84 -18.66
CA ASN A 33 0.61 0.32 -17.86
C ASN A 33 -0.58 0.75 -16.99
N ALA A 34 -0.32 0.90 -15.70
CA ALA A 34 -1.24 1.54 -14.76
C ALA A 34 -0.66 2.87 -14.31
N MET A 35 -1.48 3.92 -14.27
CA MET A 35 -1.07 5.26 -13.88
C MET A 35 -1.91 5.71 -12.70
N GLY A 36 -1.27 6.32 -11.70
CA GLY A 36 -2.00 6.71 -10.51
C GLY A 36 -1.13 7.24 -9.39
N THR A 37 -1.72 7.29 -8.21
CA THR A 37 -1.06 7.72 -6.98
C THR A 37 -0.79 6.51 -6.11
N VAL A 38 0.43 6.38 -5.60
CA VAL A 38 0.79 5.29 -4.67
C VAL A 38 -0.03 5.47 -3.40
N ARG A 39 -0.82 4.46 -3.02
CA ARG A 39 -1.61 4.46 -1.78
C ARG A 39 -1.01 3.58 -0.70
N ALA A 40 -0.32 2.52 -1.08
CA ALA A 40 0.45 1.69 -0.16
C ALA A 40 1.64 1.08 -0.90
N VAL A 41 2.74 0.84 -0.19
CA VAL A 41 3.93 0.22 -0.79
C VAL A 41 4.75 -0.48 0.30
N ASP A 42 5.02 -1.77 0.14
CA ASP A 42 5.92 -2.56 0.99
C ASP A 42 6.93 -3.36 0.15
N SER A 43 7.76 -4.20 0.76
CA SER A 43 8.83 -4.91 0.07
C SER A 43 8.38 -5.81 -1.08
N ALA A 44 7.13 -6.31 -1.04
CA ALA A 44 6.61 -7.29 -1.99
C ALA A 44 5.46 -6.76 -2.85
N GLN A 45 4.84 -5.64 -2.50
CA GLN A 45 3.68 -5.13 -3.22
C GLN A 45 3.59 -3.60 -3.23
N LEU A 46 2.96 -3.08 -4.28
CA LEU A 46 2.66 -1.67 -4.51
C LEU A 46 1.18 -1.54 -4.86
N GLN A 47 0.50 -0.58 -4.24
CA GLN A 47 -0.89 -0.27 -4.51
C GLN A 47 -0.99 1.11 -5.14
N LEU A 48 -1.63 1.17 -6.31
CA LEU A 48 -1.80 2.38 -7.10
C LEU A 48 -3.28 2.70 -7.21
N GLU A 49 -3.65 3.94 -6.90
CA GLU A 49 -4.99 4.46 -7.14
C GLU A 49 -5.04 5.22 -8.46
N ASP A 50 -5.90 4.80 -9.38
CA ASP A 50 -6.12 5.52 -10.61
C ASP A 50 -6.91 6.83 -10.40
N LYS A 51 -7.12 7.58 -11.48
CA LYS A 51 -7.88 8.84 -11.44
C LYS A 51 -9.35 8.67 -11.03
N ASP A 52 -9.89 7.46 -11.16
CA ASP A 52 -11.27 7.11 -10.86
C ASP A 52 -11.41 6.55 -9.43
N GLY A 53 -10.32 6.54 -8.65
CA GLY A 53 -10.30 6.06 -7.27
C GLY A 53 -10.17 4.54 -7.13
N LYS A 54 -9.91 3.80 -8.21
CA LYS A 54 -9.74 2.35 -8.18
C LYS A 54 -8.33 2.00 -7.70
N LEU A 55 -8.26 1.11 -6.71
CA LEU A 55 -6.99 0.59 -6.19
C LEU A 55 -6.59 -0.67 -6.93
N GLU A 56 -5.43 -0.64 -7.58
CA GLU A 56 -4.79 -1.80 -8.20
C GLU A 56 -3.53 -2.19 -7.44
N MET A 57 -3.35 -3.50 -7.23
CA MET A 57 -2.21 -4.05 -6.51
C MET A 57 -1.23 -4.71 -7.49
N PHE A 58 0.05 -4.41 -7.31
CA PHE A 58 1.16 -4.90 -8.12
C PHE A 58 2.16 -5.63 -7.25
N VAL A 59 2.57 -6.83 -7.66
CA VAL A 59 3.63 -7.60 -7.01
C VAL A 59 4.98 -7.02 -7.43
N LEU A 60 5.78 -6.61 -6.45
CA LEU A 60 7.15 -6.17 -6.63
C LEU A 60 8.08 -7.38 -6.54
N THR A 61 9.09 -7.42 -7.39
CA THR A 61 10.10 -8.48 -7.40
C THR A 61 11.50 -7.88 -7.43
N ALA A 62 12.52 -8.71 -7.24
CA ALA A 62 13.91 -8.28 -7.39
C ALA A 62 14.24 -7.79 -8.82
N ALA A 63 13.43 -8.16 -9.82
CA ALA A 63 13.59 -7.72 -11.20
C ALA A 63 12.86 -6.40 -11.51
N THR A 64 12.02 -5.89 -10.59
CA THR A 64 11.29 -4.63 -10.79
C THR A 64 12.28 -3.46 -10.81
N THR A 65 12.29 -2.70 -11.89
CA THR A 65 13.13 -1.51 -12.04
C THR A 65 12.41 -0.26 -11.54
N TYR A 66 13.16 0.73 -11.06
CA TYR A 66 12.61 1.98 -10.54
C TYR A 66 13.24 3.18 -11.26
N LYS A 67 12.40 4.13 -11.67
CA LYS A 67 12.84 5.39 -12.28
C LYS A 67 12.10 6.57 -11.66
N ARG A 68 12.72 7.74 -11.67
CA ARG A 68 12.10 9.04 -11.35
C ARG A 68 12.35 9.98 -12.52
N GLY A 69 11.32 10.29 -13.29
CA GLY A 69 11.54 10.88 -14.62
C GLY A 69 12.43 9.96 -15.47
N ASP A 70 13.54 10.48 -15.98
CA ASP A 70 14.53 9.70 -16.74
C ASP A 70 15.72 9.23 -15.89
N ALA A 71 15.78 9.62 -14.62
CA ALA A 71 16.81 9.18 -13.69
C ALA A 71 16.48 7.81 -13.08
N ALA A 72 17.51 7.00 -12.83
CA ALA A 72 17.37 5.78 -12.04
C ALA A 72 16.92 6.13 -10.61
N ALA A 73 15.96 5.37 -10.09
CA ALA A 73 15.48 5.46 -8.72
C ALA A 73 15.64 4.10 -8.02
N LYS A 74 15.27 4.04 -6.74
CA LYS A 74 15.28 2.79 -5.97
C LYS A 74 13.90 2.51 -5.39
N ARG A 75 13.69 1.31 -4.85
CA ARG A 75 12.42 0.97 -4.20
C ARG A 75 12.10 1.93 -3.05
N GLU A 76 13.11 2.39 -2.32
CA GLU A 76 12.98 3.30 -1.18
C GLU A 76 12.49 4.70 -1.59
N ASP A 77 12.65 5.07 -2.87
CA ASP A 77 12.16 6.32 -3.43
C ASP A 77 10.64 6.33 -3.68
N VAL A 78 10.02 5.14 -3.69
CA VAL A 78 8.58 4.99 -3.88
C VAL A 78 7.88 5.25 -2.56
N GLN A 79 7.15 6.36 -2.51
CA GLN A 79 6.45 6.82 -1.30
C GLN A 79 4.95 6.94 -1.56
N VAL A 80 4.16 6.73 -0.50
CA VAL A 80 2.71 6.98 -0.55
C VAL A 80 2.46 8.45 -0.90
N GLY A 81 1.51 8.69 -1.80
CA GLY A 81 1.21 10.02 -2.36
C GLY A 81 2.01 10.36 -3.63
N ALA A 82 3.06 9.59 -3.96
CA ALA A 82 3.79 9.81 -5.20
C ALA A 82 2.94 9.42 -6.41
N ARG A 83 2.95 10.26 -7.46
CA ARG A 83 2.44 9.86 -8.77
C ARG A 83 3.40 8.86 -9.40
N ALA A 84 2.88 7.74 -9.87
CA ALA A 84 3.66 6.69 -10.50
C ALA A 84 2.94 6.11 -11.72
N VAL A 85 3.74 5.61 -12.65
CA VAL A 85 3.32 4.73 -13.74
C VAL A 85 3.97 3.37 -13.49
N VAL A 86 3.15 2.33 -13.40
CA VAL A 86 3.60 0.95 -13.20
C VAL A 86 3.41 0.20 -14.50
N MET A 87 4.50 -0.21 -15.12
CA MET A 87 4.48 -1.20 -16.19
C MET A 87 4.46 -2.59 -15.57
N TYR A 88 3.52 -3.45 -15.95
CA TYR A 88 3.33 -4.76 -15.36
C TYR A 88 2.93 -5.82 -16.38
N GLU A 89 3.05 -7.08 -16.00
CA GLU A 89 2.53 -8.22 -16.74
C GLU A 89 1.58 -9.01 -15.84
N ALA A 90 0.42 -9.40 -16.37
CA ALA A 90 -0.51 -10.24 -15.65
C ALA A 90 -0.03 -11.71 -15.72
N LYS A 91 0.42 -12.25 -14.59
CA LYS A 91 0.88 -13.64 -14.42
C LYS A 91 0.11 -14.31 -13.30
N ASP A 92 -0.50 -15.45 -13.58
CA ASP A 92 -1.26 -16.23 -12.60
C ASP A 92 -2.30 -15.41 -11.83
N GLY A 93 -2.98 -14.49 -12.53
CA GLY A 93 -3.97 -13.57 -11.94
C GLY A 93 -3.38 -12.45 -11.08
N LYS A 94 -2.05 -12.28 -11.07
CA LYS A 94 -1.35 -11.22 -10.35
C LYS A 94 -0.72 -10.24 -11.33
N ASN A 95 -0.78 -8.95 -11.01
CA ASN A 95 -0.09 -7.92 -11.79
C ASN A 95 1.36 -7.82 -11.29
N VAL A 96 2.31 -8.42 -11.99
CA VAL A 96 3.73 -8.40 -11.60
C VAL A 96 4.39 -7.17 -12.19
N ALA A 97 4.90 -6.28 -11.34
CA ALA A 97 5.53 -5.03 -11.75
C ALA A 97 6.89 -5.28 -12.41
N ILE A 98 7.08 -4.70 -13.59
CA ILE A 98 8.32 -4.74 -14.36
C ILE A 98 9.09 -3.43 -14.16
N GLU A 99 8.41 -2.29 -14.24
CA GLU A 99 9.00 -0.96 -14.00
C GLU A 99 8.03 -0.09 -13.19
N VAL A 100 8.54 0.64 -12.20
CA VAL A 100 7.82 1.69 -11.48
C VAL A 100 8.49 3.03 -11.79
N LYS A 101 7.80 3.87 -12.56
CA LYS A 101 8.25 5.22 -12.93
C LYS A 101 7.53 6.27 -12.10
N LEU A 102 8.26 6.86 -11.15
CA LEU A 102 7.82 7.98 -10.33
C LEU A 102 7.82 9.29 -11.13
N ALA A 103 6.88 10.17 -10.82
CA ALA A 103 6.89 11.54 -11.34
C ALA A 103 8.17 12.27 -10.92
N ALA A 104 8.69 13.10 -11.82
CA ALA A 104 9.79 14.01 -11.49
C ALA A 104 9.31 15.02 -10.44
N THR A 105 10.14 15.29 -9.43
CA THR A 105 9.86 16.31 -8.41
C THR A 105 9.89 17.69 -9.05
N GLY A 106 8.73 18.22 -9.41
CA GLY A 106 8.57 19.57 -9.92
C GLY A 106 7.27 19.76 -10.71
N HIS A 107 6.17 20.07 -10.01
CA HIS A 107 5.33 21.27 -10.22
C HIS A 107 4.08 21.19 -9.32
N GLU A 108 3.95 22.19 -8.46
CA GLU A 108 2.74 22.55 -7.71
C GLU A 108 1.58 22.96 -8.65
N GLY A 109 0.34 22.83 -8.15
CA GLY A 109 -0.89 23.39 -8.74
C GLY A 109 -1.86 22.31 -9.27
N HIS A 110 -3.16 22.30 -8.93
CA HIS A 110 -4.02 23.48 -8.93
C HIS A 110 -5.24 23.32 -8.00
N GLU A 111 -5.55 24.44 -7.33
CA GLU A 111 -6.77 24.72 -6.58
C GLU A 111 -8.02 24.69 -7.47
N GLY A 112 -9.15 24.26 -6.90
CA GLY A 112 -10.48 24.33 -7.48
C GLY A 112 -11.50 24.69 -6.40
N HIS A 113 -12.09 25.87 -6.54
CA HIS A 113 -12.98 26.54 -5.60
C HIS A 113 -14.44 26.06 -5.68
N GLY A 114 -15.12 26.08 -4.54
CA GLY A 114 -16.50 26.59 -4.47
C GLY A 114 -17.64 25.58 -4.30
N ALA A 115 -18.14 25.45 -3.07
CA ALA A 115 -19.50 25.89 -2.74
C ALA A 115 -19.72 25.83 -1.23
N SER A 116 -19.81 27.02 -0.64
CA SER A 116 -20.32 27.30 0.70
C SER A 116 -21.75 26.79 0.85
N MET A 117 -22.02 25.99 1.89
CA MET A 117 -23.25 26.10 2.69
C MET A 117 -22.98 25.60 4.12
N SER A 118 -23.01 26.53 5.07
CA SER A 118 -23.38 26.24 6.48
C SER A 118 -24.91 26.30 6.59
N PRO A 119 -25.51 25.70 7.65
CA PRO A 119 -25.72 26.51 8.84
C PRO A 119 -25.40 25.83 10.18
N THR A 120 -24.85 26.69 11.03
CA THR A 120 -24.82 26.78 12.50
C THR A 120 -25.93 26.09 13.31
N THR A 121 -25.51 25.43 14.40
CA THR A 121 -25.95 25.49 15.83
C THR A 121 -25.72 24.10 16.46
N ALA A 122 -25.20 23.86 17.67
CA ALA A 122 -24.52 24.63 18.70
C ALA A 122 -23.82 23.60 19.65
N SER A 123 -22.71 24.00 20.26
CA SER A 123 -21.92 23.26 21.27
C SER A 123 -22.69 23.07 22.60
N PRO A 124 -22.27 22.23 23.58
CA PRO A 124 -21.03 22.50 24.34
C PRO A 124 -20.23 21.24 24.70
N SER A 125 -18.90 21.30 24.57
CA SER A 125 -18.03 21.12 25.73
C SER A 125 -16.60 21.47 25.33
N GLY A 126 -16.12 22.58 25.90
CA GLY A 126 -14.74 23.00 25.77
C GLY A 126 -13.83 22.07 26.54
N ALA A 127 -13.04 21.30 25.81
CA ALA A 127 -11.62 21.20 26.12
C ALA A 127 -10.93 21.94 24.98
N THR A 128 -10.29 23.07 25.29
CA THR A 128 -9.28 23.65 24.41
C THR A 128 -8.17 22.62 24.30
N LEU A 129 -8.26 21.75 23.30
CA LEU A 129 -7.17 20.89 22.89
C LEU A 129 -6.07 21.86 22.44
N THR A 130 -4.99 21.93 23.21
CA THR A 130 -3.81 22.70 22.84
C THR A 130 -3.32 22.23 21.48
N ALA A 131 -2.64 23.10 20.71
CA ALA A 131 -2.10 22.77 19.38
C ALA A 131 -1.22 21.49 19.35
N ASP A 132 -0.74 21.05 20.52
CA ASP A 132 -0.05 19.77 20.76
C ASP A 132 -0.92 18.53 20.47
N GLU A 133 -2.23 18.59 20.72
CA GLU A 133 -3.17 17.47 20.48
C GLU A 133 -3.64 17.38 19.02
N ALA A 134 -3.36 18.39 18.20
CA ALA A 134 -3.59 18.31 16.75
C ALA A 134 -2.62 17.34 16.05
N SER A 135 -1.45 17.09 16.67
CA SER A 135 -0.40 16.18 16.20
C SER A 135 -0.33 14.86 16.97
N ALA A 136 -1.32 14.58 17.83
CA ALA A 136 -1.40 13.35 18.61
C ALA A 136 -2.42 12.37 18.03
N LEU A 137 -2.27 11.09 18.39
CA LEU A 137 -3.26 10.06 18.08
C LEU A 137 -4.63 10.44 18.65
N ARG A 138 -5.65 10.60 17.80
CA ARG A 138 -7.02 10.98 18.22
C ARG A 138 -7.94 9.78 18.28
N GLN A 139 -8.75 9.65 19.32
CA GLN A 139 -9.81 8.64 19.35
C GLN A 139 -10.98 9.11 18.47
N VAL A 140 -11.61 8.19 17.75
CA VAL A 140 -12.73 8.50 16.84
C VAL A 140 -13.88 7.53 17.05
N GLU A 141 -15.09 7.95 16.65
CA GLU A 141 -16.27 7.08 16.71
C GLU A 141 -16.28 6.04 15.57
N PRO A 142 -16.71 4.80 15.82
CA PRO A 142 -16.73 3.73 14.83
C PRO A 142 -17.53 4.04 13.56
N ARG A 143 -18.63 4.79 13.68
CA ARG A 143 -19.51 5.11 12.55
C ARG A 143 -18.83 5.94 11.46
N PHE A 144 -17.72 6.59 11.74
CA PHE A 144 -16.97 7.39 10.77
C PHE A 144 -15.82 6.61 10.11
N VAL A 145 -15.69 5.31 10.42
CA VAL A 145 -14.56 4.50 10.00
C VAL A 145 -15.03 3.41 9.06
N CYS A 146 -14.32 3.23 7.94
CA CYS A 146 -14.41 1.97 7.20
C CYS A 146 -13.47 0.97 7.84
N MET A 147 -14.03 -0.07 8.45
CA MET A 147 -13.29 -1.12 9.14
C MET A 147 -12.53 -2.04 8.18
N VAL A 148 -12.91 -2.08 6.91
CA VAL A 148 -12.21 -2.91 5.90
C VAL A 148 -10.90 -2.24 5.46
N ASN A 149 -10.95 -0.93 5.20
CA ASN A 149 -9.82 -0.18 4.64
C ASN A 149 -9.07 0.66 5.70
N ASN A 150 -9.51 0.62 6.97
CA ASN A 150 -8.92 1.36 8.09
C ASN A 150 -8.79 2.85 7.77
N SER A 151 -9.88 3.46 7.29
CA SER A 151 -9.91 4.86 6.87
C SER A 151 -11.00 5.63 7.61
N LEU A 152 -10.69 6.87 8.00
CA LEU A 152 -11.63 7.82 8.60
C LEU A 152 -12.35 8.63 7.51
N PHE A 153 -13.61 8.97 7.74
CA PHE A 153 -14.45 9.76 6.84
C PHE A 153 -15.24 10.81 7.61
N ASP A 154 -15.61 11.90 6.95
CA ASP A 154 -16.39 13.00 7.53
C ASP A 154 -17.91 12.72 7.57
N ARG A 155 -18.33 11.50 7.22
CA ARG A 155 -19.73 11.08 7.18
C ARG A 155 -19.93 9.70 7.79
N PRO A 156 -21.13 9.38 8.31
CA PRO A 156 -21.43 8.03 8.78
C PRO A 156 -21.30 7.00 7.64
N GLN A 157 -20.72 5.85 7.97
CA GLN A 157 -20.51 4.71 7.09
C GLN A 157 -21.68 3.71 7.20
N ILE A 158 -21.72 2.73 6.30
CA ILE A 158 -22.79 1.74 6.24
C ILE A 158 -22.64 0.77 7.43
N PRO A 159 -23.64 0.65 8.32
CA PRO A 159 -23.62 -0.33 9.40
C PRO A 159 -23.83 -1.75 8.84
N VAL A 160 -23.10 -2.70 9.40
CA VAL A 160 -23.12 -4.12 9.03
C VAL A 160 -23.21 -4.93 10.31
N GLU A 161 -24.31 -5.66 10.50
CA GLU A 161 -24.52 -6.45 11.71
C GLU A 161 -24.09 -7.89 11.49
N VAL A 162 -23.18 -8.38 12.33
CA VAL A 162 -22.78 -9.79 12.35
C VAL A 162 -22.62 -10.27 13.78
N GLY A 163 -23.32 -11.34 14.16
CA GLY A 163 -23.20 -11.93 15.49
C GLY A 163 -23.59 -10.98 16.64
N GLY A 164 -24.55 -10.08 16.40
CA GLY A 164 -24.97 -9.07 17.39
C GLY A 164 -24.03 -7.89 17.56
N LYS A 165 -23.00 -7.77 16.69
CA LYS A 165 -22.04 -6.67 16.68
C LYS A 165 -22.18 -5.84 15.41
N THR A 166 -21.94 -4.54 15.52
CA THR A 166 -22.03 -3.61 14.39
C THR A 166 -20.65 -3.21 13.90
N TYR A 167 -20.43 -3.44 12.61
CA TYR A 167 -19.25 -3.01 11.86
C TYR A 167 -19.62 -1.90 10.89
N PHE A 168 -18.63 -1.18 10.38
CA PHE A 168 -18.85 -0.05 9.49
C PHE A 168 -18.02 -0.18 8.22
N GLY A 169 -18.67 -0.08 7.06
CA GLY A 169 -18.04 -0.16 5.74
C GLY A 169 -18.41 1.04 4.86
N CYS A 170 -17.49 1.51 4.03
CA CYS A 170 -17.73 2.72 3.21
C CYS A 170 -18.55 2.49 1.94
N CYS A 171 -18.70 1.23 1.50
CA CYS A 171 -19.38 0.87 0.26
C CYS A 171 -19.99 -0.54 0.33
N PRO A 172 -20.83 -0.93 -0.67
CA PRO A 172 -21.42 -2.27 -0.72
C PRO A 172 -20.40 -3.41 -0.66
N MET A 173 -19.23 -3.26 -1.29
CA MET A 173 -18.16 -4.26 -1.21
C MET A 173 -17.61 -4.42 0.20
N CYS A 174 -17.42 -3.31 0.93
CA CYS A 174 -17.00 -3.37 2.34
C CYS A 174 -18.08 -4.03 3.20
N LYS A 175 -19.36 -3.77 2.92
CA LYS A 175 -20.48 -4.44 3.59
C LYS A 175 -20.44 -5.95 3.37
N GLU A 176 -20.28 -6.38 2.13
CA GLU A 176 -20.21 -7.81 1.79
C GLU A 176 -19.02 -8.47 2.51
N ARG A 177 -17.83 -7.87 2.42
CA ARG A 177 -16.64 -8.40 3.07
C ARG A 177 -16.80 -8.46 4.60
N LEU A 178 -17.35 -7.43 5.24
CA LEU A 178 -17.62 -7.48 6.68
C LEU A 178 -18.64 -8.57 7.07
N THR A 179 -19.51 -8.98 6.14
CA THR A 179 -20.47 -10.06 6.36
C THR A 179 -19.78 -11.43 6.25
N THR A 180 -18.98 -11.63 5.21
CA THR A 180 -18.45 -12.95 4.80
C THR A 180 -17.06 -13.26 5.37
N ASP A 181 -16.21 -12.27 5.54
CA ASP A 181 -14.80 -12.41 5.93
C ASP A 181 -14.63 -12.06 7.42
N ALA A 182 -14.32 -13.08 8.23
CA ALA A 182 -14.06 -12.90 9.66
C ALA A 182 -12.77 -12.12 9.93
N GLU A 183 -11.76 -12.20 9.05
CA GLU A 183 -10.50 -11.47 9.20
C GLU A 183 -10.71 -9.97 8.99
N ALA A 184 -11.62 -9.58 8.09
CA ALA A 184 -11.98 -8.18 7.91
C ALA A 184 -12.53 -7.52 9.20
N ARG A 185 -13.09 -8.31 10.11
CA ARG A 185 -13.62 -7.90 11.41
C ARG A 185 -12.56 -7.87 12.52
N GLN A 186 -11.33 -8.31 12.24
CA GLN A 186 -10.24 -8.42 13.20
C GLN A 186 -9.14 -7.39 12.91
N ALA A 187 -8.45 -6.92 13.94
CA ALA A 187 -7.25 -6.09 13.85
C ALA A 187 -6.25 -6.50 14.92
N MET A 188 -4.98 -6.18 14.74
CA MET A 188 -3.96 -6.37 15.79
C MET A 188 -3.80 -5.08 16.59
N ASP A 189 -3.88 -5.17 17.92
CA ASP A 189 -3.57 -4.05 18.81
C ASP A 189 -2.06 -3.76 18.77
N PRO A 190 -1.62 -2.53 18.42
CA PRO A 190 -0.20 -2.22 18.26
C PRO A 190 0.56 -2.16 19.60
N VAL A 191 -0.11 -2.13 20.75
CA VAL A 191 0.51 -2.13 22.07
C VAL A 191 0.65 -3.54 22.63
N SER A 192 -0.42 -4.33 22.58
CA SER A 192 -0.40 -5.69 23.16
C SER A 192 -0.09 -6.81 22.16
N GLY A 193 -0.17 -6.53 20.85
CA GLY A 193 -0.01 -7.53 19.79
C GLY A 193 -1.17 -8.52 19.68
N ARG A 194 -2.24 -8.35 20.45
CA ARG A 194 -3.39 -9.26 20.45
C ARG A 194 -4.36 -8.93 19.32
N MET A 195 -5.01 -9.97 18.79
CA MET A 195 -6.12 -9.80 17.85
C MET A 195 -7.36 -9.29 18.60
N VAL A 196 -7.96 -8.23 18.07
CA VAL A 196 -9.15 -7.56 18.60
C VAL A 196 -10.25 -7.53 17.56
N ASP A 197 -11.49 -7.65 18.03
CA ASP A 197 -12.68 -7.48 17.21
C ASP A 197 -12.97 -5.98 17.01
N LYS A 198 -12.96 -5.52 15.76
CA LYS A 198 -13.10 -4.10 15.41
C LYS A 198 -14.42 -3.48 15.88
N ALA A 199 -15.47 -4.27 16.08
CA ALA A 199 -16.76 -3.73 16.54
C ALA A 199 -16.76 -3.28 18.00
N VAL A 200 -15.85 -3.80 18.83
CA VAL A 200 -15.73 -3.45 20.26
C VAL A 200 -14.39 -2.79 20.61
N ALA A 201 -13.51 -2.64 19.63
CA ALA A 201 -12.22 -2.02 19.81
C ALA A 201 -12.34 -0.49 20.00
N VAL A 202 -11.41 0.06 20.76
CA VAL A 202 -11.18 1.51 20.82
C VAL A 202 -10.43 1.91 19.55
N ILE A 203 -10.94 2.90 18.82
CA ILE A 203 -10.39 3.28 17.51
C ILE A 203 -9.62 4.58 17.61
N GLY A 204 -8.35 4.55 17.22
CA GLY A 204 -7.48 5.71 17.14
C GLY A 204 -7.11 6.06 15.70
N VAL A 205 -6.85 7.33 15.46
CA VAL A 205 -6.33 7.86 14.20
C VAL A 205 -4.99 8.50 14.47
N LEU A 206 -3.97 7.98 13.82
CA LEU A 206 -2.62 8.51 13.91
C LEU A 206 -2.55 9.91 13.27
N PRO A 207 -1.52 10.71 13.59
CA PRO A 207 -1.29 11.99 12.92
C PRO A 207 -1.13 11.84 11.40
N THR A 208 -0.73 10.65 10.94
CA THR A 208 -0.65 10.27 9.53
C THR A 208 -2.01 10.05 8.86
N GLY A 209 -3.11 10.04 9.63
CA GLY A 209 -4.45 9.69 9.16
C GLY A 209 -4.78 8.19 9.18
N ALA A 210 -3.81 7.34 9.54
CA ALA A 210 -4.04 5.89 9.61
C ALA A 210 -4.91 5.51 10.82
N VAL A 211 -5.92 4.67 10.59
CA VAL A 211 -6.78 4.12 11.65
C VAL A 211 -6.11 2.89 12.27
N VAL A 212 -6.05 2.87 13.60
CA VAL A 212 -5.54 1.78 14.44
C VAL A 212 -6.59 1.38 15.47
N TYR A 213 -6.55 0.13 15.92
CA TYR A 213 -7.54 -0.46 16.83
C TYR A 213 -6.84 -0.94 18.10
N PHE A 214 -7.49 -0.71 19.23
CA PHE A 214 -6.97 -1.06 20.55
C PHE A 214 -8.00 -1.89 21.32
N GLU A 215 -7.54 -2.81 22.15
CA GLU A 215 -8.41 -3.59 23.03
C GLU A 215 -8.96 -2.76 24.21
N SER A 216 -8.32 -1.63 24.52
CA SER A 216 -8.70 -0.77 25.63
C SER A 216 -8.23 0.68 25.45
N GLU A 217 -8.86 1.60 26.18
CA GLU A 217 -8.44 3.00 26.24
C GLU A 217 -7.02 3.15 26.83
N ALA A 218 -6.62 2.25 27.73
CA ALA A 218 -5.27 2.22 28.29
C ALA A 218 -4.22 1.96 27.20
N ASN A 219 -4.48 1.05 26.25
CA ASN A 219 -3.57 0.81 25.14
C ASN A 219 -3.53 1.99 24.17
N LEU A 220 -4.68 2.63 23.90
CA LEU A 220 -4.70 3.86 23.12
C LEU A 220 -3.83 4.95 23.75
N ALA A 221 -3.97 5.17 25.07
CA ALA A 221 -3.20 6.15 25.82
C ALA A 221 -1.70 5.81 25.84
N ALA A 222 -1.35 4.53 26.05
CA ALA A 222 0.04 4.06 26.00
C ALA A 222 0.67 4.31 24.62
N HIS A 223 -0.04 3.98 23.54
CA HIS A 223 0.44 4.23 22.18
C HIS A 223 0.60 5.73 21.91
N ARG A 224 -0.35 6.56 22.35
CA ARG A 224 -0.24 8.02 22.26
C ARG A 224 1.02 8.55 22.97
N ALA A 225 1.30 8.06 24.17
CA ALA A 225 2.51 8.43 24.92
C ALA A 225 3.81 7.98 24.21
N MET A 226 3.83 6.77 23.64
CA MET A 226 4.97 6.28 22.85
C MET A 226 5.25 7.14 21.62
N LEU A 227 4.20 7.64 20.95
CA LEU A 227 4.35 8.54 19.80
C LEU A 227 4.93 9.89 20.23
N ALA A 228 4.45 10.45 21.35
CA ALA A 228 4.94 11.73 21.88
C ALA A 228 6.43 11.65 22.32
N GLY A 229 6.85 10.55 22.94
CA GLY A 229 8.24 10.35 23.37
C GLY A 229 9.24 10.05 22.25
N ARG A 230 8.78 9.85 21.00
CA ARG A 230 9.62 9.56 19.82
C ARG A 230 9.91 10.80 18.96
N GLN A 231 9.33 11.97 19.26
CA GLN A 231 9.61 13.20 18.51
C GLN A 231 11.04 13.69 18.82
N PRO A 232 11.93 13.82 17.81
CA PRO A 232 13.24 14.41 18.04
C PRO A 232 13.09 15.89 18.45
N SER A 233 13.85 16.29 19.47
CA SER A 233 13.95 17.67 19.97
C SER A 233 14.48 18.64 18.92
#